data_AF-A0A2T1KTR0-F1
#
_entry.id   AF-A0A2T1KTR0-F1
#
_cell.length_a   1.000
_cell.length_b   1.000
_cell.length_c   1.000
_cell.angle_alpha   90.00
_cell.angle_beta   90.00
_cell.angle_gamma   90.00
#
_symmetry.space_group_name_H-M   'P 1'
#
loop_
_entity.id
_entity.type
_entity.pdbx_description
1 polymer ?
#
loop_
_entity_poly.entity_id
_entity_poly.type
_entity_poly.pdbx_seq_one_letter_code
_entity_poly.pdbx_strand_id
1 'polypeptide(L)' 'MENSKTAIGSSRSVKLDEHESVRSHVQQQICDEVARLEQRIEALRLTGAPHAAIMISTYQRMIGRKKGFLQNWDM' A
#
# COMPACT_ATOMS: atom_id res chain seq x y z
N MET A 1 31.68 14.46 -47.48
CA MET A 1 30.40 13.71 -47.57
C MET A 1 30.78 12.26 -47.43
N GLU A 2 30.36 11.48 -46.44
CA GLU A 2 29.05 11.42 -45.80
C GLU A 2 29.18 10.73 -44.42
N ASN A 3 28.54 11.28 -43.40
CA ASN A 3 28.56 10.82 -42.02
C ASN A 3 27.70 9.57 -41.86
N SER A 4 28.30 8.41 -41.54
CA SER A 4 27.53 7.25 -41.08
C SER A 4 27.40 7.29 -39.55
N LYS A 5 26.38 8.03 -39.12
CA LYS A 5 25.92 8.16 -37.75
C LYS A 5 25.02 6.97 -37.41
N THR A 6 25.56 5.94 -36.75
CA THR A 6 24.73 4.89 -36.13
C THR A 6 25.36 4.43 -34.81
N ALA A 7 24.97 5.08 -33.72
CA ALA A 7 24.96 4.45 -32.41
C ALA A 7 23.53 4.55 -31.89
N ILE A 8 22.88 3.39 -31.99
CA ILE A 8 21.49 3.11 -31.68
C ILE A 8 21.25 3.56 -30.24
N GLY A 9 20.28 4.47 -30.06
CA GLY A 9 19.82 4.87 -28.74
C GLY A 9 19.42 3.61 -27.98
N SER A 10 20.20 3.28 -26.95
CA SER A 10 19.87 2.23 -26.00
C SER A 10 18.49 2.56 -25.43
N SER A 11 17.48 1.88 -25.95
CA SER A 11 16.15 1.88 -25.37
C SER A 11 16.33 1.22 -24.02
N ARG A 12 16.40 2.05 -22.97
CA ARG A 12 16.50 1.59 -21.59
C ARG A 12 15.30 0.67 -21.37
N SER A 13 15.52 -0.64 -21.43
CA SER A 13 14.50 -1.65 -21.18
C SER A 13 14.10 -1.47 -19.72
N VAL A 14 13.03 -0.72 -19.50
CA VAL A 14 12.43 -0.56 -18.18
C VAL A 14 11.82 -1.91 -17.84
N LYS A 15 12.37 -2.59 -16.84
CA LYS A 15 11.78 -3.84 -16.33
C LYS A 15 10.46 -3.52 -15.65
N LEU A 16 9.36 -3.70 -16.39
CA LEU A 16 8.01 -3.45 -15.90
C LEU A 16 7.60 -4.40 -14.76
N ASP A 17 8.21 -5.58 -14.66
CA ASP A 17 7.97 -6.57 -13.58
C ASP A 17 8.41 -6.06 -12.19
N GLU A 18 9.37 -5.13 -12.14
CA GLU A 18 9.77 -4.48 -10.87
C GLU A 18 8.63 -3.61 -10.32
N HIS A 19 7.74 -3.11 -11.17
CA HIS A 19 6.60 -2.31 -10.72
C HIS A 19 5.45 -3.19 -10.19
N GLU A 20 5.20 -4.35 -10.81
CA GLU A 20 4.14 -5.27 -10.36
C GLU A 20 4.50 -5.91 -9.01
N SER A 21 5.75 -6.31 -8.83
CA SER A 21 6.23 -6.84 -7.55
C SER A 21 6.16 -5.81 -6.42
N VAL A 22 6.51 -4.55 -6.69
CA VAL A 22 6.36 -3.45 -5.72
C VAL A 22 4.89 -3.18 -5.40
N ARG A 23 4.01 -3.16 -6.41
CA ARG A 23 2.57 -2.96 -6.21
C ARG A 23 1.96 -4.06 -5.35
N SER A 24 2.21 -5.32 -5.72
CA SER A 24 1.78 -6.50 -4.95
C SER A 24 2.32 -6.47 -3.52
N HIS A 25 3.58 -6.08 -3.32
CA HIS A 25 4.18 -5.96 -2.00
C HIS A 25 3.51 -4.89 -1.15
N VAL A 26 3.26 -3.70 -1.72
CA VAL A 26 2.57 -2.60 -1.04
C VAL A 26 1.13 -3.00 -0.70
N GLN A 27 0.42 -3.65 -1.63
CA GLN A 27 -0.92 -4.15 -1.40
C GLN A 27 -0.95 -5.14 -0.24
N GLN A 28 -0.06 -6.14 -0.24
CA GLN A 28 0.02 -7.13 0.83
C GLN A 28 0.33 -6.47 2.19
N GLN A 29 1.30 -5.55 2.25
CA GLN A 29 1.63 -4.85 3.49
C GLN A 29 0.43 -4.06 4.04
N ILE A 30 -0.34 -3.41 3.17
CA ILE A 30 -1.52 -2.65 3.59
C ILE A 30 -2.62 -3.59 4.08
N CYS A 31 -2.86 -4.71 3.39
CA CYS A 31 -3.80 -5.74 3.83
C CYS A 31 -3.42 -6.32 5.20
N ASP A 32 -2.16 -6.68 5.40
CA ASP A 32 -1.67 -7.21 6.68
C ASP A 32 -1.84 -6.19 7.82
N GLU A 33 -1.57 -4.92 7.53
CA GLU A 33 -1.73 -3.85 8.51
C GLU A 33 -3.20 -3.58 8.85
N VAL A 34 -4.11 -3.64 7.87
CA VAL A 34 -5.56 -3.57 8.12
C VAL A 34 -5.98 -4.72 9.03
N ALA A 35 -5.55 -5.95 8.75
CA ALA A 35 -5.89 -7.11 9.58
C ALA A 35 -5.37 -6.95 11.02
N ARG A 36 -4.14 -6.47 11.21
CA ARG A 36 -3.60 -6.18 12.55
C ARG A 36 -4.41 -5.11 13.30
N LEU A 37 -4.83 -4.04 12.62
CA LEU A 37 -5.64 -2.99 13.21
C LEU A 37 -7.04 -3.50 13.60
N GLU A 38 -7.66 -4.35 12.78
CA GLU A 38 -8.94 -4.99 13.08
C GLU A 38 -8.83 -5.90 14.31
N GLN A 39 -7.79 -6.74 14.38
CA GLN A 39 -7.51 -7.56 15.57
C GLN A 39 -7.29 -6.72 16.83
N ARG A 40 -6.58 -5.59 16.71
CA ARG A 40 -6.34 -4.68 17.83
C ARG A 40 -7.64 -4.02 18.31
N ILE A 41 -8.54 -3.65 17.40
CA ILE A 41 -9.87 -3.13 17.75
C ILE A 41 -10.64 -4.17 18.56
N GLU A 42 -10.64 -5.44 18.17
CA GLU A 42 -11.36 -6.46 18.94
C GLU A 42 -10.77 -6.70 20.32
N ALA A 43 -9.44 -6.75 20.43
CA ALA A 43 -8.79 -6.81 21.74
C ALA A 43 -9.21 -5.62 22.62
N LEU A 44 -9.28 -4.40 22.06
CA LEU A 44 -9.69 -3.21 22.79
C LEU A 44 -11.15 -3.24 23.24
N ARG A 45 -12.06 -3.76 22.41
CA ARG A 45 -13.47 -3.93 22.78
C ARG A 45 -13.63 -4.88 23.97
N LEU A 46 -12.81 -5.92 24.05
CA LEU A 46 -12.81 -6.87 25.17
C LEU A 46 -12.28 -6.25 26.48
N THR A 47 -11.41 -5.25 26.42
CA THR A 47 -10.89 -4.61 27.65
C THR A 47 -11.95 -3.83 28.43
N GLY A 48 -13.00 -3.34 27.77
CA GLY A 48 -14.01 -2.49 28.40
C GLY A 48 -13.48 -1.16 28.96
N ALA A 49 -12.24 -0.77 28.63
CA ALA A 49 -11.62 0.40 29.22
C ALA A 49 -12.20 1.72 28.66
N PRO A 50 -12.39 2.77 29.49
CA PRO A 50 -12.96 4.05 29.03
C PRO A 50 -12.19 4.70 27.88
N HIS A 51 -10.86 4.56 27.87
CA HIS A 51 -9.98 5.11 26.85
C HIS A 51 -9.95 4.28 25.55
N ALA A 52 -10.54 3.08 25.54
CA ALA A 52 -10.57 2.20 24.38
C ALA A 52 -11.35 2.82 23.21
N ALA A 53 -12.42 3.56 23.49
CA ALA A 53 -13.25 4.20 22.46
C ALA A 53 -12.46 5.16 21.55
N ILE A 54 -11.53 5.93 22.14
CA ILE A 54 -10.68 6.87 21.39
C ILE A 54 -9.69 6.11 20.49
N MET A 55 -9.08 5.05 21.01
CA MET A 55 -8.15 4.22 20.23
C MET A 55 -8.87 3.48 19.10
N ILE A 56 -10.03 2.89 19.37
CA ILE A 56 -10.88 2.23 18.37
C ILE A 56 -11.22 3.20 17.24
N SER A 57 -11.71 4.39 17.58
CA SER A 57 -12.04 5.44 16.59
C SER A 57 -10.82 5.87 15.76
N THR A 58 -9.63 5.84 16.36
CA THR A 58 -8.39 6.18 15.67
C THR A 58 -8.00 5.07 14.70
N TYR A 59 -8.02 3.81 15.12
CA TYR A 59 -7.70 2.67 14.26
C TYR A 59 -8.72 2.49 13.13
N GLN A 60 -10.01 2.72 13.38
CA GLN A 60 -11.04 2.74 12.34
C GLN A 60 -10.75 3.78 11.25
N ARG A 61 -10.32 4.99 11.63
CA ARG A 61 -9.91 6.03 10.67
C ARG A 61 -8.66 5.61 9.87
N MET A 62 -7.70 4.95 10.51
CA MET A 62 -6.51 4.43 9.82
C MET A 62 -6.87 3.34 8.81
N ILE A 63 -7.76 2.41 9.19
CA ILE A 63 -8.30 1.38 8.29
C ILE A 63 -9.01 2.03 7.10
N GLY A 64 -9.88 3.02 7.35
CA GLY A 64 -10.59 3.74 6.29
C GLY A 64 -9.64 4.38 5.27
N ARG A 65 -8.59 5.05 5.74
CA ARG A 65 -7.55 5.63 4.85
C ARG A 65 -6.80 4.56 4.06
N LYS A 66 -6.45 3.43 4.69
CA LYS A 66 -5.73 2.32 4.04
C LYS A 66 -6.58 1.62 2.99
N LYS A 67 -7.84 1.31 3.30
CA LYS A 67 -8.80 0.74 2.35
C LYS A 67 -9.10 1.71 1.21
N GLY A 68 -9.30 3.00 1.53
CA GLY A 68 -9.48 4.05 0.51
C GLY A 68 -8.25 4.24 -0.38
N PHE A 69 -7.04 4.12 0.16
CA PHE A 69 -5.82 4.11 -0.64
C PHE A 69 -5.82 2.94 -1.63
N LEU A 70 -6.08 1.71 -1.19
CA LEU A 70 -6.11 0.55 -2.08
C LEU A 70 -7.20 0.67 -3.17
N GLN A 71 -8.38 1.18 -2.81
CA GLN A 71 -9.46 1.43 -3.77
C GLN A 71 -9.04 2.42 -4.88
N ASN A 72 -8.30 3.46 -4.50
CA ASN A 72 -7.83 4.49 -5.44
C ASN A 72 -6.48 4.16 -6.08
N TRP A 73 -5.82 3.07 -5.69
CA TRP A 73 -4.48 2.71 -6.17
C TRP A 73 -4.50 1.99 -7.51
N ASP A 74 -5.59 1.26 -7.77
CA ASP A 74 -5.87 0.59 -9.05
C ASP A 74 -6.77 1.43 -10.00
N MET A 75 -7.07 2.68 -9.62
CA MET A 75 -7.81 3.67 -10.44
C MET A 75 -6.90 4.80 -10.93
#